data_AF-A0A6L7YXD6-F1
#
_entry.id   AF-A0A6L7YXD6-F1
#
_cell.length_a   1.000
_cell.length_b   1.000
_cell.length_c   1.000
_cell.angle_alpha   90.00
_cell.angle_beta   90.00
_cell.angle_gamma   90.00
#
_symmetry.space_group_name_H-M   'P 1'
#
loop_
_entity.id
_entity.type
_entity.pdbx_description
1 polymer ?
#
loop_
_entity_poly.entity_id
_entity_poly.type
_entity_poly.pdbx_seq_one_letter_code
_entity_poly.pdbx_strand_id
1 'polypeptide(L)' 'QKRCIVVDSRMRTNIPGVYAAGDIATYDGKLELISTGFGEAAIAVNNAVHHIDPTAKVNPGHSTDYKVFK' A
#
# COMPACT_ATOMS: atom_id res chain seq x y z
N GLN A 1 0.05 -24.08 7.21
CA GLN A 1 -0.72 -22.84 6.92
C GLN A 1 0.23 -21.66 6.96
N LYS A 2 0.40 -20.95 5.85
CA LYS A 2 1.16 -19.68 5.85
C LYS A 2 0.29 -18.61 6.52
N ARG A 3 0.81 -17.95 7.55
CA ARG A 3 0.10 -16.90 8.30
C ARG A 3 0.20 -15.57 7.54
N CYS A 4 -0.44 -15.49 6.38
CA CYS A 4 -0.41 -14.33 5.49
C CYS A 4 -1.83 -13.84 5.18
N ILE A 5 -1.96 -12.56 4.82
CA ILE A 5 -3.18 -11.89 4.43
C ILE A 5 -3.20 -11.76 2.91
N VAL A 6 -4.24 -12.32 2.28
CA VAL A 6 -4.44 -12.16 0.83
C VAL A 6 -4.83 -10.71 0.54
N VAL A 7 -4.15 -10.09 -0.43
CA VAL A 7 -4.45 -8.73 -0.87
C VAL A 7 -4.65 -8.65 -2.39
N ASP A 8 -5.36 -7.62 -2.84
CA ASP A 8 -5.42 -7.26 -4.26
C ASP A 8 -4.21 -6.40 -4.69
N SER A 9 -4.16 -6.01 -5.97
CA SER A 9 -3.07 -5.17 -6.51
C SER A 9 -3.00 -3.75 -5.92
N ARG A 10 -4.00 -3.35 -5.13
CA ARG A 10 -4.04 -2.08 -4.37
C ARG A 10 -3.74 -2.29 -2.90
N MET A 11 -3.25 -3.47 -2.52
CA MET A 11 -2.93 -3.88 -1.15
C MET A 11 -4.13 -3.92 -0.20
N ARG A 12 -5.37 -4.02 -0.74
CA ARG A 12 -6.60 -4.11 0.06
C ARG A 12 -6.82 -5.54 0.53
N THR A 13 -7.27 -5.68 1.77
CA THR A 13 -7.74 -6.96 2.31
C THR A 13 -9.22 -7.18 1.97
N ASN A 14 -9.81 -8.27 2.50
CA ASN A 14 -11.26 -8.50 2.43
C ASN A 14 -12.08 -7.59 3.36
N ILE A 15 -11.43 -6.85 4.27
CA ILE A 15 -12.10 -5.91 5.17
C ILE A 15 -11.93 -4.49 4.59
N PRO A 16 -13.02 -3.77 4.27
CA PRO A 16 -12.94 -2.39 3.78
C PRO A 16 -12.18 -1.49 4.75
N GLY A 17 -11.30 -0.64 4.20
CA GLY A 17 -10.44 0.25 5.00
C GLY A 17 -9.23 -0.43 5.65
N VAL A 18 -9.09 -1.75 5.54
CA VAL A 18 -7.92 -2.49 6.06
C VAL A 18 -7.02 -2.93 4.91
N TYR A 19 -5.74 -2.60 5.03
CA TYR A 19 -4.70 -2.85 4.04
C TYR A 19 -3.56 -3.66 4.68
N ALA A 20 -2.79 -4.37 3.87
CA ALA A 20 -1.64 -5.14 4.33
C ALA A 20 -0.46 -4.98 3.34
N ALA A 21 0.76 -4.91 3.86
CA ALA A 21 1.99 -4.77 3.09
C ALA A 21 3.15 -5.45 3.82
N GLY A 22 4.23 -5.77 3.11
CA GLY A 22 5.38 -6.48 3.65
C GLY A 22 5.15 -7.98 3.77
N ASP A 23 5.87 -8.63 4.67
CA ASP A 23 5.88 -10.09 4.82
C ASP A 23 4.52 -10.69 5.19
N ILE A 24 3.62 -9.87 5.77
CA ILE A 24 2.27 -10.31 6.10
C ILE A 24 1.35 -10.40 4.88
N ALA A 25 1.65 -9.70 3.78
CA ALA A 25 0.82 -9.69 2.57
C ALA A 25 1.19 -10.83 1.62
N THR A 26 0.19 -11.41 0.93
CA THR A 26 0.39 -12.42 -0.10
C THR A 26 -0.52 -12.19 -1.30
N TYR A 27 0.03 -12.43 -2.48
CA TYR A 27 -0.63 -12.39 -3.79
C TYR A 27 0.25 -13.17 -4.79
N ASP A 28 -0.26 -13.42 -5.99
CA ASP A 28 0.49 -14.17 -7.00
C ASP A 28 1.80 -13.46 -7.38
N GLY A 29 2.92 -14.18 -7.31
CA GLY A 29 4.25 -13.61 -7.55
C GLY A 29 4.88 -12.81 -6.40
N LYS A 30 4.31 -12.82 -5.18
CA LYS A 30 4.91 -12.15 -4.00
C LYS A 30 6.32 -12.70 -3.69
N LEU A 31 7.29 -11.80 -3.62
CA LEU A 31 8.62 -12.06 -3.05
C LEU A 31 8.72 -11.40 -1.67
N GLU A 32 9.24 -12.12 -0.68
CA GLU A 32 9.43 -11.62 0.69
C GLU A 32 10.75 -10.86 0.79
N LEU A 33 10.76 -9.61 0.27
CA LEU A 33 11.94 -8.75 0.23
C LEU A 33 11.63 -7.36 0.80
N ILE A 34 12.61 -6.74 1.45
CA ILE A 34 12.53 -5.35 1.93
C ILE A 34 12.11 -4.39 0.80
N SER A 35 12.69 -4.56 -0.40
CA SER A 35 12.38 -3.74 -1.57
C SER A 35 10.91 -3.83 -1.99
N THR A 36 10.34 -5.04 -1.99
CA THR A 36 8.92 -5.23 -2.31
C THR A 36 8.02 -4.62 -1.24
N GLY A 37 8.37 -4.78 0.04
CA GLY A 37 7.61 -4.22 1.16
C GLY A 37 7.48 -2.70 1.08
N PHE A 38 8.53 -1.99 0.65
CA PHE A 38 8.46 -0.55 0.43
C PHE A 38 7.49 -0.16 -0.69
N GLY A 39 7.51 -0.88 -1.81
CA GLY A 39 6.57 -0.64 -2.91
C GLY A 39 5.12 -0.89 -2.50
N GLU A 40 4.88 -1.99 -1.77
CA GLU A 40 3.56 -2.34 -1.23
C GLU A 40 3.07 -1.30 -0.23
N ALA A 41 3.92 -0.84 0.68
CA ALA A 41 3.56 0.19 1.65
C ALA A 41 3.16 1.50 0.95
N ALA A 42 3.88 1.90 -0.09
CA ALA A 42 3.53 3.07 -0.90
C ALA A 42 2.15 2.92 -1.54
N ILE A 43 1.84 1.75 -2.13
CA ILE A 43 0.53 1.48 -2.72
C ILE A 43 -0.57 1.47 -1.65
N ALA A 44 -0.36 0.76 -0.54
CA ALA A 44 -1.32 0.61 0.55
C ALA A 44 -1.70 1.97 1.16
N VAL A 45 -0.72 2.78 1.54
CA VAL A 45 -0.96 4.08 2.19
C VAL A 45 -1.69 5.03 1.25
N ASN A 46 -1.29 5.12 -0.02
CA ASN A 46 -1.94 6.00 -0.98
C ASN A 46 -3.41 5.61 -1.24
N ASN A 47 -3.71 4.32 -1.31
CA ASN A 47 -5.09 3.84 -1.44
C ASN A 47 -5.88 4.04 -0.14
N ALA A 48 -5.25 3.89 1.03
CA ALA A 48 -5.89 4.12 2.33
C ALA A 48 -6.25 5.60 2.53
N VAL A 49 -5.36 6.52 2.15
CA VAL A 49 -5.63 7.97 2.18
C VAL A 49 -6.81 8.31 1.28
N HIS A 50 -6.84 7.82 0.04
CA HIS A 50 -7.97 8.04 -0.86
C HIS A 50 -9.29 7.41 -0.35
N HIS A 51 -9.22 6.31 0.38
CA HIS A 51 -10.39 5.69 0.99
C HIS A 51 -10.98 6.56 2.11
N ILE A 52 -10.13 7.21 2.91
CA ILE A 52 -10.53 8.12 4.00
C ILE A 52 -11.01 9.46 3.43
N ASP A 53 -10.28 10.00 2.45
CA ASP A 53 -10.59 11.25 1.76
C ASP A 53 -10.68 11.00 0.24
N PRO A 54 -11.90 10.83 -0.30
CA PRO A 54 -12.12 10.62 -1.72
C PRO A 54 -11.65 11.77 -2.63
N THR A 55 -11.39 12.96 -2.07
CA THR A 55 -10.88 14.12 -2.81
C THR A 55 -9.36 14.06 -2.99
N ALA A 56 -8.66 13.32 -2.12
CA ALA A 56 -7.24 13.06 -2.26
C ALA A 56 -6.96 12.16 -3.46
N LYS A 57 -5.91 12.43 -4.23
CA LYS A 57 -5.51 11.57 -5.34
C LYS A 57 -4.72 10.37 -4.82
N VAL A 58 -4.92 9.20 -5.43
CA VAL A 58 -4.10 8.00 -5.14
C VAL A 58 -2.64 8.20 -5.57
N ASN A 59 -2.39 8.94 -6.65
CA ASN A 59 -1.01 9.34 -6.97
C ASN A 59 -0.67 10.58 -6.14
N PRO A 60 0.30 10.51 -5.22
CA PRO A 60 0.63 11.64 -4.36
C PRO A 60 1.37 12.76 -5.14
N GLY A 61 2.00 12.43 -6.26
CA GLY A 61 2.84 13.37 -7.03
C GLY A 61 4.33 13.25 -6.69
N HIS A 62 5.14 14.20 -7.16
CA HIS A 62 6.59 14.17 -6.98
C HIS A 62 7.00 14.70 -5.60
N SER A 63 7.75 13.88 -4.85
CA SER A 63 8.16 14.24 -3.48
C SER A 63 9.05 15.48 -3.39
N THR A 64 9.83 15.76 -4.44
CA THR A 64 10.71 16.93 -4.58
C THR A 64 9.97 18.26 -4.58
N ASP A 65 8.67 18.26 -4.83
CA ASP A 65 7.85 19.48 -4.88
C ASP A 65 7.16 19.80 -3.55
N TYR A 66 7.18 18.90 -2.57
CA TYR A 66 6.50 19.14 -1.30
C TYR A 66 7.21 20.18 -0.45
N LYS A 67 6.43 21.15 0.04
CA LYS A 67 6.90 22.21 0.95
C LYS A 67 7.43 21.71 2.28
N VAL A 68 7.00 20.53 2.73
CA VAL A 68 7.44 19.94 4.01
C VAL A 68 8.91 19.51 3.97
N PHE A 69 9.47 19.29 2.77
CA PHE A 69 10.85 18.86 2.56
C PHE A 69 11.75 19.96 1.99
N LYS A 70 11.28 21.22 1.98
CA LYS A 70 12.05 22.42 1.61
C LYS A 70 12.24 23.30 2.84
#